data_AF-A0ABC8ZUN3-F1
#
_entry.id   AF-A0ABC8ZUN3-F1
#
_cell.length_a   1.000
_cell.length_b   1.000
_cell.length_c   1.000
_cell.angle_alpha   90.00
_cell.angle_beta   90.00
_cell.angle_gamma   90.00
#
_symmetry.space_group_name_H-M   'P 1'
#
loop_
_entity.id
_entity.type
_entity.pdbx_description
1 polymer ?
#
loop_
_entity_poly.entity_id
_entity_poly.type
_entity_poly.pdbx_seq_one_letter_code
_entity_poly.pdbx_strand_id
1 'polypeptide(L)'
;MAAAASSSASASSSSAASSAPARWGVLATIARVCASDDDLPPGQADLSLALAAPPGISVLTVPPRISPDPISMENFPAVLATDPSGLFLLHATQGPRTGPLMYGPNGFWWRRFVDAYFVCNARSATTFRLPDPEGNLGLVTQDGGRSFTVAGLQPIVGSDQAALLRYSSQTGQWTTEMLYYPLHGVRPWASHGVISQYSHSHLQQEQRLWWYDLSWGFLTCLSCEDEPDLDFVPLPPFKELPFISMAHYDIAMPEKPSVTVRSLKKPALRHGHRMVPWIGLHTCYQKESGEWLRRLDHEVCFDDIWSHRTYKALDLPKKIPNLAFVDPCSSDVVYFFLEDYIFGVDLCSASVCKCVPYTLDNPRPNLMSSKFVLPCKLF
;
A
#
# COMPACT_ATOMS: atom_id res chain seq x y z
N MET A 1 9.87 55.58 48.89
CA MET A 1 10.85 54.59 49.38
C MET A 1 10.08 53.36 49.79
N ALA A 2 10.23 52.30 49.02
CA ALA A 2 9.36 51.12 48.99
C ALA A 2 9.77 50.08 50.03
N ALA A 3 8.76 49.43 50.62
CA ALA A 3 8.90 48.27 51.50
C ALA A 3 8.99 46.99 50.66
N ALA A 4 9.98 46.15 50.98
CA ALA A 4 10.21 44.87 50.34
C ALA A 4 9.32 43.79 50.98
N ALA A 5 8.49 43.13 50.17
CA ALA A 5 7.78 41.91 50.51
C ALA A 5 8.41 40.75 49.75
N SER A 6 8.94 39.77 50.49
CA SER A 6 9.44 38.50 49.99
C SER A 6 8.27 37.55 49.72
N SER A 7 8.02 37.20 48.46
CA SER A 7 7.10 36.12 48.09
C SER A 7 7.88 34.98 47.42
N SER A 8 7.80 33.81 48.05
CA SER A 8 8.28 32.53 47.55
C SER A 8 7.41 32.07 46.38
N ALA A 9 7.96 32.08 45.16
CA ALA A 9 7.30 31.52 43.98
C ALA A 9 7.66 30.03 43.83
N SER A 10 6.66 29.18 44.10
CA SER A 10 6.67 27.76 43.74
C SER A 10 6.71 27.60 42.23
N ALA A 11 7.76 26.97 41.71
CA ALA A 11 7.86 26.58 40.32
C ALA A 11 6.92 25.39 40.04
N SER A 12 5.77 25.65 39.44
CA SER A 12 4.95 24.61 38.81
C SER A 12 5.39 24.44 37.37
N SER A 13 6.09 23.34 37.11
CA SER A 13 6.38 22.81 35.78
C SER A 13 5.08 22.54 35.02
N SER A 14 4.75 23.36 34.03
CA SER A 14 3.65 23.08 33.12
C SER A 14 4.09 22.07 32.06
N SER A 15 3.63 20.85 32.31
CA SER A 15 3.46 19.68 31.45
C SER A 15 3.56 19.92 29.94
N ALA A 16 4.33 19.02 29.32
CA ALA A 16 4.35 18.69 27.91
C ALA A 16 3.00 18.90 27.22
N ALA A 17 3.02 19.68 26.14
CA ALA A 17 1.94 19.73 25.18
C ALA A 17 1.68 18.29 24.69
N SER A 18 0.50 17.76 25.00
CA SER A 18 0.01 16.50 24.45
C SER A 18 -0.14 16.67 22.94
N SER A 19 0.85 16.23 22.16
CA SER A 19 0.64 15.97 20.74
C SER A 19 -0.37 14.84 20.66
N ALA A 20 -1.56 15.10 20.11
CA ALA A 20 -2.51 14.02 19.80
C ALA A 20 -1.76 12.89 19.06
N PRO A 21 -1.96 11.61 19.42
CA PRO A 21 -1.24 10.51 18.77
C PRO A 21 -1.57 10.50 17.29
N ALA A 22 -0.58 10.16 16.47
CA ALA A 22 -0.77 10.00 15.03
C ALA A 22 -1.90 9.00 14.77
N ARG A 23 -2.95 9.41 14.03
CA ARG A 23 -4.13 8.59 13.69
C ARG A 23 -3.85 7.60 12.54
N TRP A 24 -2.58 7.24 12.34
CA TRP A 24 -2.11 6.38 11.26
C TRP A 24 -0.87 5.60 11.71
N GLY A 25 -0.56 4.53 10.98
CA GLY A 25 0.52 3.58 11.23
C GLY A 25 1.12 3.07 9.91
N VAL A 26 2.20 2.31 10.02
CA VAL A 26 2.80 1.59 8.89
C VAL A 26 2.72 0.12 9.21
N LEU A 27 2.19 -0.68 8.30
CA LEU A 27 2.10 -2.14 8.42
C LEU A 27 3.03 -2.80 7.42
N ALA A 28 3.88 -3.72 7.87
CA ALA A 28 4.61 -4.60 6.96
C ALA A 28 3.62 -5.48 6.19
N THR A 29 3.80 -5.63 4.87
CA THR A 29 2.92 -6.52 4.10
C THR A 29 3.20 -7.98 4.41
N ILE A 30 4.46 -8.36 4.68
CA ILE A 30 4.77 -9.73 5.06
C ILE A 30 4.41 -9.95 6.52
N ALA A 31 3.43 -10.81 6.77
CA ALA A 31 3.06 -11.19 8.12
C ALA A 31 4.10 -12.14 8.72
N ARG A 32 4.34 -12.01 10.02
CA ARG A 32 5.12 -12.97 10.79
C ARG A 32 4.25 -14.20 11.06
N VAL A 33 4.81 -15.39 10.88
CA VAL A 33 4.17 -16.64 11.33
C VAL A 33 4.82 -17.05 12.65
N CYS A 34 4.02 -17.31 13.69
CA CYS A 34 4.55 -17.81 14.96
C CYS A 34 4.93 -19.30 14.86
N ALA A 35 5.69 -19.81 15.83
CA ALA A 35 6.22 -21.18 15.75
C ALA A 35 5.14 -22.23 16.06
N SER A 36 4.23 -21.90 16.97
CA SER A 36 3.06 -22.69 17.32
C SER A 36 1.81 -21.82 17.33
N ASP A 37 0.65 -22.43 17.07
CA ASP A 37 -0.66 -21.81 17.25
C ASP A 37 -0.87 -21.29 18.70
N ASP A 38 -0.21 -21.91 19.68
CA ASP A 38 -0.26 -21.56 21.11
C ASP A 38 0.57 -20.31 21.48
N ASP A 39 1.41 -19.81 20.56
CA ASP A 39 2.27 -18.64 20.81
C ASP A 39 1.50 -17.31 20.74
N LEU A 40 0.24 -17.34 20.29
CA LEU A 40 -0.63 -16.17 20.30
C LEU A 40 -1.17 -15.90 21.72
N PRO A 41 -1.55 -14.64 22.04
CA PRO A 41 -2.08 -14.31 23.35
C PRO A 41 -3.23 -15.26 23.77
N PRO A 42 -3.29 -15.69 25.04
CA PRO A 42 -4.25 -16.69 25.49
C PRO A 42 -5.69 -16.22 25.24
N GLY A 43 -6.44 -17.01 24.47
CA GLY A 43 -7.76 -16.70 23.92
C GLY A 43 -7.85 -17.28 22.51
N GLN A 44 -9.05 -17.40 21.94
CA GLN A 44 -9.24 -17.85 20.54
C GLN A 44 -8.77 -16.78 19.52
N ALA A 45 -7.65 -16.11 19.77
CA ALA A 45 -7.10 -15.11 18.88
C ALA A 45 -6.47 -15.77 17.66
N ASP A 46 -6.88 -15.33 16.48
CA ASP A 46 -6.35 -15.77 15.18
C ASP A 46 -5.21 -14.90 14.65
N LEU A 47 -4.91 -13.80 15.35
CA LEU A 47 -3.82 -12.90 14.98
C LEU A 47 -3.41 -12.02 16.16
N SER A 48 -2.25 -11.38 16.04
CA SER A 48 -1.78 -10.34 16.93
C SER A 48 -1.14 -9.19 16.14
N LEU A 49 -1.42 -7.96 16.53
CA LEU A 49 -0.87 -6.75 15.91
C LEU A 49 -0.50 -5.72 16.97
N ALA A 50 0.80 -5.46 17.14
CA ALA A 50 1.31 -4.38 17.96
C ALA A 50 1.62 -3.17 17.08
N LEU A 51 0.94 -2.06 17.33
CA LEU A 51 1.09 -0.83 16.54
C LEU A 51 2.32 -0.04 16.99
N ALA A 52 3.20 0.27 16.04
CA ALA A 52 4.33 1.16 16.24
C ALA A 52 3.93 2.61 15.93
N ALA A 53 4.54 3.57 16.64
CA ALA A 53 4.35 4.98 16.33
C ALA A 53 4.98 5.33 14.97
N PRO A 54 4.31 6.07 14.08
CA PRO A 54 4.86 6.39 12.78
C PRO A 54 6.16 7.21 12.84
N PRO A 55 7.17 6.89 12.00
CA PRO A 55 7.10 5.98 10.86
C PRO A 55 7.57 4.54 11.16
N GLY A 56 7.58 4.13 12.44
CA GLY A 56 7.89 2.76 12.84
C GLY A 56 6.93 1.75 12.20
N ILE A 57 7.46 0.59 11.84
CA ILE A 57 6.74 -0.44 11.10
C ILE A 57 6.14 -1.45 12.08
N SER A 58 4.84 -1.64 11.99
CA SER A 58 4.06 -2.64 12.71
C SER A 58 4.06 -3.94 11.92
N VAL A 59 4.02 -5.08 12.60
CA VAL A 59 4.04 -6.41 11.95
C VAL A 59 2.86 -7.22 12.45
N LEU A 60 2.02 -7.69 11.52
CA LEU A 60 0.95 -8.64 11.81
C LEU A 60 1.57 -10.00 12.10
N THR A 61 1.13 -10.65 13.18
CA THR A 61 1.51 -12.03 13.52
C THR A 61 0.31 -12.95 13.34
N VAL A 62 0.50 -14.05 12.63
CA VAL A 62 -0.52 -15.08 12.35
C VAL A 62 -0.01 -16.47 12.75
N PRO A 63 -0.91 -17.41 13.05
CA PRO A 63 -0.55 -18.77 13.43
C PRO A 63 -0.31 -19.68 12.22
N PRO A 64 0.46 -20.77 12.38
CA PRO A 64 0.65 -21.80 11.35
C PRO A 64 -0.64 -22.30 10.71
N ARG A 65 -1.77 -22.38 11.43
CA ARG A 65 -3.07 -22.73 10.79
C ARG A 65 -3.52 -21.79 9.66
N ILE A 66 -3.07 -20.53 9.66
CA ILE A 66 -3.35 -19.56 8.58
C ILE A 66 -2.32 -19.66 7.47
N SER A 67 -1.05 -19.86 7.81
CA SER A 67 0.07 -19.98 6.86
C SER A 67 0.96 -21.15 7.27
N PRO A 68 0.60 -22.39 6.89
CA PRO A 68 1.27 -23.60 7.38
C PRO A 68 2.65 -23.83 6.75
N ASP A 69 2.90 -23.23 5.59
CA ASP A 69 4.12 -23.46 4.83
C ASP A 69 5.30 -22.60 5.33
N PRO A 70 6.54 -23.11 5.22
CA PRO A 70 7.74 -22.33 5.51
C PRO A 70 7.84 -21.07 4.65
N ILE A 71 8.18 -19.95 5.30
CA ILE A 71 8.41 -18.67 4.63
C ILE A 71 9.64 -18.77 3.71
N SER A 72 9.49 -18.32 2.47
CA SER A 72 10.55 -18.21 1.46
C SER A 72 10.33 -16.97 0.59
N MET A 73 11.27 -16.65 -0.31
CA MET A 73 11.11 -15.51 -1.23
C MET A 73 9.91 -15.65 -2.20
N GLU A 74 9.43 -16.87 -2.43
CA GLU A 74 8.29 -17.16 -3.31
C GLU A 74 7.01 -17.50 -2.53
N ASN A 75 7.11 -17.64 -1.20
CA ASN A 75 6.01 -18.07 -0.37
C ASN A 75 6.02 -17.35 0.98
N PHE A 76 5.11 -16.42 1.18
CA PHE A 76 4.94 -15.72 2.45
C PHE A 76 3.51 -15.22 2.57
N PRO A 77 2.94 -15.17 3.80
CA PRO A 77 1.66 -14.53 4.01
C PRO A 77 1.79 -13.02 3.81
N ALA A 78 0.91 -12.45 2.99
CA ALA A 78 0.97 -11.07 2.55
C ALA A 78 -0.34 -10.33 2.84
N VAL A 79 -0.27 -9.24 3.61
CA VAL A 79 -1.35 -8.27 3.74
C VAL A 79 -1.46 -7.50 2.42
N LEU A 80 -2.60 -7.63 1.76
CA LEU A 80 -2.89 -7.04 0.45
C LEU A 80 -3.59 -5.69 0.56
N ALA A 81 -4.44 -5.53 1.56
CA ALA A 81 -5.21 -4.30 1.78
C ALA A 81 -5.48 -4.07 3.27
N THR A 82 -5.62 -2.80 3.64
CA THR A 82 -5.96 -2.37 5.00
C THR A 82 -7.08 -1.34 4.95
N ASP A 83 -7.95 -1.34 5.94
CA ASP A 83 -9.05 -0.39 6.04
C ASP A 83 -9.10 0.30 7.43
N PRO A 84 -9.52 1.57 7.53
CA PRO A 84 -9.65 2.29 8.81
C PRO A 84 -10.58 1.63 9.84
N SER A 85 -11.49 0.75 9.42
CA SER A 85 -12.29 -0.07 10.34
C SER A 85 -11.45 -1.08 11.14
N GLY A 86 -10.21 -1.35 10.74
CA GLY A 86 -9.35 -2.38 11.33
C GLY A 86 -9.51 -3.75 10.66
N LEU A 87 -10.18 -3.79 9.50
CA LEU A 87 -10.18 -4.95 8.62
C LEU A 87 -8.97 -4.94 7.68
N PHE A 88 -8.44 -6.13 7.40
CA PHE A 88 -7.36 -6.35 6.44
C PHE A 88 -7.66 -7.54 5.56
N LEU A 89 -7.15 -7.51 4.33
CA LEU A 89 -7.14 -8.67 3.45
C LEU A 89 -5.76 -9.30 3.50
N LEU A 90 -5.69 -10.55 3.93
CA LEU A 90 -4.48 -11.36 4.02
C LEU A 90 -4.53 -12.46 2.96
N HIS A 91 -3.44 -12.61 2.22
CA HIS A 91 -3.18 -13.78 1.39
C HIS A 91 -2.18 -14.68 2.10
N ALA A 92 -2.40 -15.99 2.02
CA ALA A 92 -1.44 -17.00 2.45
C ALA A 92 -1.58 -18.24 1.55
N THR A 93 -0.55 -19.06 1.53
CA THR A 93 -0.56 -20.32 0.80
C THR A 93 -0.97 -21.47 1.71
N GLN A 94 -1.55 -22.53 1.13
CA GLN A 94 -2.07 -23.72 1.82
C GLN A 94 -1.44 -24.99 1.25
N GLY A 95 -0.12 -25.00 1.11
CA GLY A 95 0.63 -26.13 0.60
C GLY A 95 0.81 -26.12 -0.92
N PRO A 96 1.66 -27.02 -1.43
CA PRO A 96 1.92 -27.17 -2.85
C PRO A 96 0.67 -27.65 -3.60
N ARG A 97 0.45 -27.12 -4.80
CA ARG A 97 -0.68 -27.55 -5.64
C ARG A 97 -0.40 -28.94 -6.22
N THR A 98 -1.35 -29.87 -6.09
CA THR A 98 -1.21 -31.29 -6.48
C THR A 98 -1.88 -31.66 -7.83
N GLY A 99 -2.32 -30.67 -8.61
CA GLY A 99 -3.07 -30.86 -9.86
C GLY A 99 -2.23 -30.88 -11.15
N PRO A 100 -2.82 -31.28 -12.30
CA PRO A 100 -2.12 -31.41 -13.58
C PRO A 100 -1.68 -30.06 -14.15
N LEU A 101 -0.66 -30.12 -15.02
CA LEU A 101 -0.15 -28.92 -15.66
C LEU A 101 -1.14 -28.30 -16.67
N MET A 102 -1.58 -27.04 -16.50
CA MET A 102 -2.43 -26.31 -17.46
C MET A 102 -1.55 -25.67 -18.53
N TYR A 103 -1.92 -25.88 -19.78
CA TYR A 103 -1.16 -25.49 -20.97
C TYR A 103 -1.66 -24.14 -21.50
N GLY A 104 -0.75 -23.17 -21.64
CA GLY A 104 -1.03 -21.88 -22.27
C GLY A 104 -0.08 -21.62 -23.45
N PRO A 105 -0.48 -20.80 -24.44
CA PRO A 105 0.25 -20.62 -25.70
C PRO A 105 1.66 -20.00 -25.57
N ASN A 106 2.02 -19.44 -24.41
CA ASN A 106 3.28 -18.69 -24.19
C ASN A 106 4.20 -19.28 -23.11
N GLY A 107 4.04 -20.55 -22.75
CA GLY A 107 4.88 -21.23 -21.76
C GLY A 107 4.37 -21.12 -20.31
N PHE A 108 5.00 -21.92 -19.43
CA PHE A 108 4.54 -22.19 -18.06
C PHE A 108 4.47 -20.95 -17.17
N TRP A 109 3.31 -20.68 -16.56
CA TRP A 109 3.21 -19.84 -15.36
C TRP A 109 2.38 -20.57 -14.31
N TRP A 110 3.04 -21.10 -13.29
CA TRP A 110 2.41 -21.76 -12.15
C TRP A 110 2.27 -20.79 -10.99
N ARG A 111 1.13 -20.82 -10.30
CA ARG A 111 1.14 -20.64 -8.83
C ARG A 111 1.53 -21.99 -8.23
N ARG A 112 2.72 -22.05 -7.63
CA ARG A 112 3.29 -23.28 -7.03
C ARG A 112 2.47 -23.79 -5.84
N PHE A 113 1.69 -22.91 -5.23
CA PHE A 113 0.93 -23.17 -4.02
C PHE A 113 -0.57 -22.98 -4.24
N VAL A 114 -1.36 -23.58 -3.35
CA VAL A 114 -2.79 -23.29 -3.26
C VAL A 114 -2.97 -21.98 -2.51
N ASP A 115 -3.61 -20.99 -3.12
CA ASP A 115 -3.87 -19.71 -2.46
C ASP A 115 -5.08 -19.80 -1.53
N ALA A 116 -4.99 -19.11 -0.40
CA ALA A 116 -6.10 -18.81 0.47
C ALA A 116 -6.06 -17.33 0.85
N TYR A 117 -7.25 -16.77 1.04
CA TYR A 117 -7.40 -15.37 1.40
C TYR A 117 -8.30 -15.27 2.62
N PHE A 118 -7.95 -14.35 3.50
CA PHE A 118 -8.57 -14.19 4.80
C PHE A 118 -8.90 -12.72 5.01
N VAL A 119 -10.12 -12.44 5.44
CA VAL A 119 -10.47 -11.13 5.99
C VAL A 119 -10.20 -11.17 7.49
N CYS A 120 -9.23 -10.38 7.90
CA CYS A 120 -8.72 -10.33 9.27
C CYS A 120 -9.27 -9.09 9.98
N ASN A 121 -9.60 -9.19 11.26
CA ASN A 121 -10.03 -8.05 12.08
C ASN A 121 -9.06 -7.85 13.24
N ALA A 122 -8.33 -6.74 13.26
CA ALA A 122 -7.39 -6.42 14.36
C ALA A 122 -8.08 -6.17 15.69
N ARG A 123 -9.30 -5.61 15.70
CA ARG A 123 -9.99 -5.23 16.93
C ARG A 123 -10.49 -6.46 17.69
N SER A 124 -11.01 -7.45 16.97
CA SER A 124 -11.49 -8.71 17.55
C SER A 124 -10.46 -9.83 17.53
N ALA A 125 -9.31 -9.63 16.88
CA ALA A 125 -8.29 -10.65 16.65
C ALA A 125 -8.85 -11.93 15.99
N THR A 126 -9.78 -11.78 15.05
CA THR A 126 -10.44 -12.90 14.35
C THR A 126 -10.11 -12.92 12.88
N THR A 127 -10.19 -14.09 12.26
CA THR A 127 -10.03 -14.25 10.81
C THR A 127 -11.20 -14.98 10.18
N PHE A 128 -11.52 -14.59 8.95
CA PHE A 128 -12.55 -15.24 8.13
C PHE A 128 -11.92 -15.68 6.81
N ARG A 129 -11.89 -16.99 6.54
CA ARG A 129 -11.40 -17.52 5.28
C ARG A 129 -12.44 -17.33 4.17
N LEU A 130 -12.04 -16.69 3.08
CA LEU A 130 -12.88 -16.55 1.89
C LEU A 130 -13.03 -17.91 1.18
N PRO A 131 -14.21 -18.24 0.63
CA PRO A 131 -14.38 -19.44 -0.19
C PRO A 131 -13.67 -19.27 -1.54
N ASP A 132 -12.70 -20.14 -1.83
CA ASP A 132 -11.97 -20.32 -3.10
C ASP A 132 -11.86 -19.10 -4.05
N PRO A 133 -11.20 -18.00 -3.64
CA PRO A 133 -11.02 -16.85 -4.52
C PRO A 133 -9.86 -17.03 -5.51
N GLU A 134 -10.03 -16.49 -6.71
CA GLU A 134 -8.95 -16.39 -7.71
C GLU A 134 -8.65 -14.92 -8.07
N GLY A 135 -7.37 -14.58 -8.18
CA GLY A 135 -6.91 -13.34 -8.79
C GLY A 135 -6.27 -12.34 -7.83
N ASN A 136 -6.25 -11.07 -8.26
CA ASN A 136 -5.69 -9.96 -7.49
C ASN A 136 -6.83 -9.19 -6.85
N LEU A 137 -6.91 -9.25 -5.52
CA LEU A 137 -8.09 -8.89 -4.75
C LEU A 137 -7.89 -7.57 -4.00
N GLY A 138 -8.92 -6.72 -4.01
CA GLY A 138 -9.05 -5.55 -3.15
C GLY A 138 -10.13 -5.75 -2.09
N LEU A 139 -10.08 -4.91 -1.04
CA LEU A 139 -11.04 -4.90 0.06
C LEU A 139 -11.79 -3.58 0.08
N VAL A 140 -13.11 -3.67 0.14
CA VAL A 140 -14.02 -2.55 0.34
C VAL A 140 -14.81 -2.79 1.63
N THR A 141 -14.94 -1.77 2.45
CA THR A 141 -15.71 -1.84 3.70
C THR A 141 -16.91 -0.92 3.66
N GLN A 142 -17.96 -1.33 4.35
CA GLN A 142 -19.20 -0.59 4.50
C GLN A 142 -19.60 -0.57 5.99
N ASP A 143 -20.42 0.40 6.38
CA ASP A 143 -20.97 0.49 7.74
C ASP A 143 -19.93 0.43 8.87
N GLY A 144 -18.76 1.05 8.66
CA GLY A 144 -17.65 1.05 9.61
C GLY A 144 -16.98 -0.33 9.78
N GLY A 145 -17.02 -1.18 8.75
CA GLY A 145 -16.43 -2.51 8.75
C GLY A 145 -17.36 -3.63 9.24
N ARG A 146 -18.67 -3.36 9.36
CA ARG A 146 -19.65 -4.41 9.70
C ARG A 146 -19.92 -5.33 8.52
N SER A 147 -19.90 -4.77 7.31
CA SER A 147 -19.94 -5.50 6.06
C SER A 147 -18.71 -5.16 5.22
N PHE A 148 -18.31 -6.11 4.39
CA PHE A 148 -17.22 -5.93 3.47
C PHE A 148 -17.50 -6.64 2.16
N THR A 149 -16.87 -6.12 1.12
CA THR A 149 -16.83 -6.71 -0.21
C THR A 149 -15.38 -6.96 -0.58
N VAL A 150 -15.07 -8.15 -1.08
CA VAL A 150 -13.75 -8.45 -1.67
C VAL A 150 -13.93 -8.57 -3.16
N ALA A 151 -13.11 -7.87 -3.93
CA ALA A 151 -13.29 -7.82 -5.38
C ALA A 151 -11.99 -8.08 -6.14
N GLY A 152 -12.09 -8.88 -7.20
CA GLY A 152 -10.98 -9.20 -8.10
C GLY A 152 -11.33 -8.87 -9.54
N LEU A 153 -10.35 -8.43 -10.33
CA LEU A 153 -10.51 -8.14 -11.75
C LEU A 153 -9.67 -9.11 -12.57
N GLN A 154 -10.31 -9.75 -13.56
CA GLN A 154 -9.67 -10.71 -14.46
C GLN A 154 -9.94 -10.34 -15.92
N PRO A 155 -9.01 -9.62 -16.58
CA PRO A 155 -9.10 -9.38 -18.01
C PRO A 155 -9.08 -10.68 -18.82
N ILE A 156 -9.97 -10.82 -19.79
CA ILE A 156 -10.02 -12.01 -20.66
C ILE A 156 -9.03 -11.82 -21.81
N VAL A 157 -8.06 -12.71 -21.90
CA VAL A 157 -7.03 -12.67 -22.94
C VAL A 157 -7.66 -12.75 -24.33
N GLY A 158 -7.38 -11.74 -25.16
CA GLY A 158 -7.88 -11.68 -26.54
C GLY A 158 -9.31 -11.16 -26.69
N SER A 159 -9.92 -10.64 -25.62
CA SER A 159 -11.26 -10.05 -25.61
C SER A 159 -11.22 -8.60 -25.15
N ASP A 160 -12.31 -7.87 -25.41
CA ASP A 160 -12.63 -6.55 -24.86
C ASP A 160 -13.45 -6.66 -23.56
N GLN A 161 -13.36 -7.79 -22.87
CA GLN A 161 -14.10 -8.06 -21.64
C GLN A 161 -13.16 -8.37 -20.47
N ALA A 162 -13.59 -8.00 -19.26
CA ALA A 162 -12.99 -8.38 -18.00
C ALA A 162 -14.06 -8.90 -17.05
N ALA A 163 -13.76 -9.99 -16.35
CA ALA A 163 -14.62 -10.49 -15.28
C ALA A 163 -14.30 -9.74 -13.98
N LEU A 164 -15.31 -9.09 -13.39
CA LEU A 164 -15.27 -8.54 -12.04
C LEU A 164 -15.91 -9.56 -11.10
N LEU A 165 -15.11 -10.15 -10.22
CA LEU A 165 -15.57 -11.06 -9.16
C LEU A 165 -15.80 -10.25 -7.89
N ARG A 166 -16.96 -10.41 -7.24
CA ARG A 166 -17.29 -9.73 -5.97
C ARG A 166 -17.82 -10.73 -4.95
N TYR A 167 -17.15 -10.83 -3.81
CA TYR A 167 -17.65 -11.52 -2.63
C TYR A 167 -18.32 -10.53 -1.71
N SER A 168 -19.55 -10.80 -1.27
CA SER A 168 -20.22 -9.99 -0.24
C SER A 168 -20.29 -10.74 1.08
N SER A 169 -19.88 -10.08 2.16
CA SER A 169 -20.00 -10.64 3.51
C SER A 169 -21.46 -10.78 3.97
N GLN A 170 -22.40 -10.08 3.32
CA GLN A 170 -23.83 -10.13 3.67
C GLN A 170 -24.51 -11.36 3.07
N THR A 171 -24.18 -11.69 1.82
CA THR A 171 -24.75 -12.87 1.14
C THR A 171 -23.89 -14.12 1.35
N GLY A 172 -22.61 -13.94 1.65
CA GLY A 172 -21.64 -15.02 1.75
C GLY A 172 -21.31 -15.67 0.40
N GLN A 173 -21.66 -15.02 -0.72
CA GLN A 173 -21.53 -15.58 -2.07
C GLN A 173 -20.61 -14.71 -2.94
N TRP A 174 -19.99 -15.36 -3.92
CA TRP A 174 -19.35 -14.69 -5.05
C TRP A 174 -20.37 -14.40 -6.15
N THR A 175 -20.29 -13.21 -6.73
CA THR A 175 -20.92 -12.87 -7.99
C THR A 175 -19.84 -12.56 -9.02
N THR A 176 -20.12 -12.86 -10.28
CA THR A 176 -19.25 -12.53 -11.40
C THR A 176 -20.03 -11.70 -12.40
N GLU A 177 -19.46 -10.58 -12.79
CA GLU A 177 -20.00 -9.67 -13.77
C GLU A 177 -19.00 -9.45 -14.90
N MET A 178 -19.51 -9.29 -16.12
CA MET A 178 -18.70 -9.06 -17.31
C MET A 178 -18.72 -7.56 -17.64
N LEU A 179 -17.55 -6.93 -17.57
CA LEU A 179 -17.36 -5.52 -17.86
C LEU A 179 -16.62 -5.34 -19.17
N TYR A 180 -16.88 -4.22 -19.84
CA TYR A 180 -16.04 -3.76 -20.93
C TYR A 180 -14.62 -3.48 -20.44
N TYR A 181 -13.63 -4.04 -21.12
CA TYR A 181 -12.21 -3.89 -20.81
C TYR A 181 -11.58 -2.83 -21.73
N PRO A 182 -11.18 -1.66 -21.20
CA PRO A 182 -10.77 -0.51 -22.01
C PRO A 182 -9.40 -0.67 -22.70
N LEU A 183 -8.70 -1.79 -22.49
CA LEU A 183 -7.35 -2.03 -23.01
C LEU A 183 -7.34 -3.16 -24.06
N HIS A 184 -7.63 -2.81 -25.32
CA HIS A 184 -7.72 -3.79 -26.41
C HIS A 184 -6.39 -4.46 -26.76
N GLY A 185 -6.21 -5.75 -26.45
CA GLY A 185 -5.21 -6.64 -27.08
C GLY A 185 -3.72 -6.21 -27.02
N VAL A 186 -3.37 -5.14 -26.31
CA VAL A 186 -2.04 -4.52 -26.36
C VAL A 186 -0.99 -5.39 -25.65
N ARG A 187 -1.38 -6.17 -24.64
CA ARG A 187 -0.54 -7.10 -23.84
C ARG A 187 -1.34 -7.63 -22.62
N PRO A 188 -0.89 -8.71 -21.95
CA PRO A 188 -1.48 -9.12 -20.68
C PRO A 188 -1.34 -8.05 -19.59
N TRP A 189 -2.33 -7.98 -18.70
CA TRP A 189 -2.31 -7.10 -17.52
C TRP A 189 -1.50 -7.74 -16.39
N ALA A 190 -0.43 -7.09 -15.94
CA ALA A 190 0.49 -7.70 -14.97
C ALA A 190 -0.11 -7.83 -13.55
N SER A 191 -1.20 -7.13 -13.24
CA SER A 191 -1.93 -7.25 -11.96
C SER A 191 -1.01 -7.13 -10.74
N HIS A 192 -0.34 -6.00 -10.55
CA HIS A 192 0.65 -5.86 -9.47
C HIS A 192 0.04 -5.65 -8.07
N GLY A 193 -1.19 -5.17 -7.98
CA GLY A 193 -1.93 -5.03 -6.72
C GLY A 193 -3.26 -4.31 -6.90
N VAL A 194 -3.99 -4.17 -5.80
CA VAL A 194 -5.28 -3.46 -5.73
C VAL A 194 -5.27 -2.52 -4.54
N ILE A 195 -5.85 -1.34 -4.70
CA ILE A 195 -6.00 -0.35 -3.64
C ILE A 195 -7.46 0.09 -3.61
N SER A 196 -8.02 0.23 -2.42
CA SER A 196 -9.31 0.89 -2.21
C SER A 196 -9.09 2.33 -1.76
N GLN A 197 -9.92 3.23 -2.26
CA GLN A 197 -9.86 4.65 -1.93
C GLN A 197 -11.27 5.19 -1.75
N TYR A 198 -11.50 5.95 -0.68
CA TYR A 198 -12.75 6.69 -0.51
C TYR A 198 -12.83 7.84 -1.53
N SER A 199 -13.86 7.78 -2.38
CA SER A 199 -14.22 8.84 -3.31
C SER A 199 -14.95 9.96 -2.56
N HIS A 200 -14.69 11.20 -2.97
CA HIS A 200 -15.44 12.37 -2.49
C HIS A 200 -16.52 12.77 -3.51
N SER A 201 -17.30 11.80 -4.01
CA SER A 201 -18.52 12.13 -4.75
C SER A 201 -19.53 12.76 -3.78
N HIS A 202 -20.29 13.75 -4.26
CA HIS A 202 -21.09 14.66 -3.43
C HIS A 202 -22.25 13.99 -2.66
N LEU A 203 -22.47 12.69 -2.83
CA LEU A 203 -23.53 11.92 -2.19
C LEU A 203 -22.99 10.52 -1.86
N GLN A 204 -22.85 10.23 -0.56
CA GLN A 204 -22.42 8.95 0.04
C GLN A 204 -20.91 8.64 0.03
N GLN A 205 -20.46 7.92 1.08
CA GLN A 205 -19.09 7.42 1.21
C GLN A 205 -18.88 6.24 0.27
N GLU A 206 -18.54 6.52 -0.99
CA GLU A 206 -18.31 5.47 -1.99
C GLU A 206 -16.83 5.11 -2.04
N GLN A 207 -16.51 3.82 -2.08
CA GLN A 207 -15.14 3.36 -2.30
C GLN A 207 -14.92 3.03 -3.78
N ARG A 208 -13.79 3.46 -4.30
CA ARG A 208 -13.29 3.14 -5.64
C ARG A 208 -12.14 2.15 -5.53
N LEU A 209 -12.14 1.13 -6.38
CA LEU A 209 -11.05 0.17 -6.48
C LEU A 209 -10.11 0.56 -7.60
N TRP A 210 -8.82 0.34 -7.36
CA TRP A 210 -7.73 0.67 -8.27
C TRP A 210 -6.81 -0.53 -8.44
N TRP A 211 -7.00 -1.28 -9.51
CA TRP A 211 -6.06 -2.31 -9.93
C TRP A 211 -4.91 -1.65 -10.69
N TYR A 212 -3.67 -1.98 -10.37
CA TYR A 212 -2.53 -1.31 -10.98
C TYR A 212 -1.57 -2.27 -11.69
N ASP A 213 -1.05 -1.80 -12.83
CA ASP A 213 0.10 -2.35 -13.51
C ASP A 213 1.19 -1.27 -13.54
N LEU A 214 2.25 -1.48 -12.76
CA LEU A 214 3.38 -0.54 -12.59
C LEU A 214 4.10 -0.20 -13.90
N SER A 215 3.87 -0.99 -14.95
CA SER A 215 4.46 -0.78 -16.27
C SER A 215 3.47 -0.24 -17.31
N TRP A 216 2.22 0.03 -16.93
CA TRP A 216 1.18 0.48 -17.85
C TRP A 216 0.23 1.57 -17.31
N GLY A 217 -0.43 1.34 -16.17
CA GLY A 217 -1.45 2.26 -15.66
C GLY A 217 -2.32 1.65 -14.57
N PHE A 218 -3.52 2.18 -14.45
CA PHE A 218 -4.53 1.77 -13.48
C PHE A 218 -5.84 1.46 -14.18
N LEU A 219 -6.54 0.46 -13.68
CA LEU A 219 -7.93 0.18 -13.99
C LEU A 219 -8.75 0.49 -12.75
N THR A 220 -9.89 1.16 -12.93
CA THR A 220 -10.69 1.60 -11.78
C THR A 220 -12.18 1.59 -12.06
N CYS A 221 -12.96 1.24 -11.04
CA CYS A 221 -14.42 1.33 -11.05
C CYS A 221 -14.93 1.63 -9.63
N LEU A 222 -16.17 2.12 -9.53
CA LEU A 222 -16.84 2.25 -8.23
C LEU A 222 -17.28 0.87 -7.73
N SER A 223 -17.18 0.67 -6.42
CA SER A 223 -17.48 -0.64 -5.81
C SER A 223 -18.97 -0.89 -5.57
N CYS A 224 -19.76 0.18 -5.46
CA CYS A 224 -21.18 0.14 -5.10
C CYS A 224 -22.13 0.25 -6.29
N GLU A 225 -21.62 0.47 -7.50
CA GLU A 225 -22.47 0.49 -8.70
C GLU A 225 -22.93 -0.93 -9.04
N ASP A 226 -24.22 -1.04 -9.36
CA ASP A 226 -24.83 -2.30 -9.81
C ASP A 226 -24.18 -2.75 -11.13
N GLU A 227 -23.97 -1.81 -12.06
CA GLU A 227 -23.25 -1.98 -13.33
C GLU A 227 -22.05 -1.01 -13.38
N PRO A 228 -20.88 -1.39 -12.82
CA PRO A 228 -19.74 -0.50 -12.69
C PRO A 228 -18.97 -0.34 -14.01
N ASP A 229 -18.69 0.91 -14.40
CA ASP A 229 -17.85 1.19 -15.56
C ASP A 229 -16.35 1.11 -15.21
N LEU A 230 -15.60 0.39 -16.06
CA LEU A 230 -14.16 0.21 -15.89
C LEU A 230 -13.37 1.28 -16.68
N ASP A 231 -12.78 2.23 -15.96
CA ASP A 231 -11.93 3.27 -16.51
C ASP A 231 -10.46 2.84 -16.57
N PHE A 232 -9.74 3.30 -17.58
CA PHE A 232 -8.28 3.22 -17.64
C PHE A 232 -7.62 4.59 -17.39
N VAL A 233 -6.67 4.61 -16.46
CA VAL A 233 -5.83 5.77 -16.16
C VAL A 233 -4.37 5.43 -16.50
N PRO A 234 -3.78 5.95 -17.58
CA PRO A 234 -2.42 5.61 -17.99
C PRO A 234 -1.36 6.13 -17.00
N LEU A 235 -0.16 5.56 -16.99
CA LEU A 235 1.01 6.17 -16.31
C LEU A 235 1.45 7.47 -17.01
N PRO A 236 2.21 8.36 -16.34
CA PRO A 236 2.61 9.62 -16.97
C PRO A 236 3.46 9.38 -18.23
N PRO A 237 3.43 10.29 -19.23
CA PRO A 237 4.12 10.10 -20.50
C PRO A 237 5.59 9.69 -20.32
N PHE A 238 6.07 8.79 -21.19
CA PHE A 238 7.43 8.22 -21.14
C PHE A 238 7.73 7.39 -19.86
N LYS A 239 6.68 6.83 -19.25
CA LYS A 239 6.78 5.86 -18.13
C LYS A 239 6.17 4.50 -18.44
N GLU A 240 5.57 4.32 -19.61
CA GLU A 240 5.19 2.99 -20.11
C GLU A 240 6.45 2.19 -20.43
N LEU A 241 6.49 0.97 -19.94
CA LEU A 241 7.61 0.06 -20.14
C LEU A 241 7.17 -1.15 -20.96
N PRO A 242 8.09 -1.80 -21.69
CA PRO A 242 7.81 -3.12 -22.22
C PRO A 242 7.44 -4.08 -21.07
N PHE A 243 6.54 -5.03 -21.35
CA PHE A 243 5.91 -6.00 -20.43
C PHE A 243 6.87 -6.74 -19.45
N ILE A 244 8.19 -6.66 -19.66
CA ILE A 244 9.22 -7.41 -18.91
C ILE A 244 10.18 -6.47 -18.13
N SER A 245 10.01 -5.15 -18.17
CA SER A 245 10.88 -4.25 -17.40
C SER A 245 10.40 -4.13 -15.95
N MET A 246 10.75 -5.11 -15.12
CA MET A 246 10.56 -5.06 -13.65
C MET A 246 11.53 -4.10 -12.93
N ALA A 247 12.23 -3.25 -13.67
CA ALA A 247 13.34 -2.46 -13.15
C ALA A 247 12.87 -1.05 -12.72
N HIS A 248 12.78 -0.81 -11.40
CA HIS A 248 12.80 0.49 -10.69
C HIS A 248 11.50 1.34 -10.64
N TYR A 249 10.33 0.73 -10.43
CA TYR A 249 9.10 1.50 -10.14
C TYR A 249 8.49 1.05 -8.83
N ASP A 250 8.38 2.02 -7.91
CA ASP A 250 7.67 1.89 -6.65
C ASP A 250 6.50 2.88 -6.69
N ILE A 251 5.29 2.41 -6.40
CA ILE A 251 4.08 3.23 -6.32
C ILE A 251 3.62 3.28 -4.88
N ALA A 252 3.19 4.46 -4.44
CA ALA A 252 2.60 4.70 -3.14
C ALA A 252 1.44 5.67 -3.30
N MET A 253 0.25 5.29 -2.81
CA MET A 253 -0.97 6.10 -2.88
C MET A 253 -1.31 6.70 -1.51
N PRO A 254 -1.47 8.02 -1.37
CA PRO A 254 -2.05 8.61 -0.18
C PRO A 254 -3.59 8.45 -0.16
N GLU A 255 -4.20 8.37 1.03
CA GLU A 255 -5.67 8.31 1.23
C GLU A 255 -6.38 9.69 1.14
N LYS A 256 -5.93 10.58 0.25
CA LYS A 256 -6.68 11.79 -0.19
C LYS A 256 -6.94 11.65 -1.70
N PRO A 257 -7.79 12.44 -2.38
CA PRO A 257 -8.49 12.03 -3.63
C PRO A 257 -7.59 11.97 -4.88
N SER A 258 -6.32 11.61 -4.71
CA SER A 258 -5.29 11.64 -5.72
C SER A 258 -4.49 10.35 -5.78
N VAL A 259 -4.44 9.77 -6.98
CA VAL A 259 -3.52 8.67 -7.31
C VAL A 259 -2.13 9.26 -7.48
N THR A 260 -1.17 8.81 -6.68
CA THR A 260 0.22 9.21 -6.77
C THR A 260 1.09 8.15 -7.42
N VAL A 261 1.53 8.44 -8.64
CA VAL A 261 2.47 7.61 -9.40
C VAL A 261 3.87 8.16 -9.26
N ARG A 262 4.74 7.42 -8.57
CA ARG A 262 6.15 7.78 -8.45
C ARG A 262 7.03 6.94 -9.38
N SER A 263 8.08 7.56 -9.91
CA SER A 263 9.11 6.88 -10.71
C SER A 263 10.46 7.26 -10.13
N LEU A 264 11.21 6.28 -9.61
CA LEU A 264 12.63 6.41 -9.30
C LEU A 264 13.38 6.04 -10.58
N LYS A 265 13.64 7.02 -11.45
CA LYS A 265 14.39 6.75 -12.69
C LYS A 265 15.86 6.46 -12.39
N LYS A 266 16.41 5.44 -13.06
CA LYS A 266 17.81 5.46 -13.51
C LYS A 266 18.04 6.74 -14.31
N PRO A 267 19.20 7.39 -14.16
CA PRO A 267 19.32 8.81 -14.42
C PRO A 267 19.09 9.13 -15.90
N ALA A 268 18.25 10.11 -16.19
CA ALA A 268 18.05 10.62 -17.54
C ALA A 268 18.58 12.06 -17.61
N LEU A 269 19.31 12.39 -18.67
CA LEU A 269 19.81 13.74 -18.90
C LEU A 269 18.63 14.71 -19.06
N ARG A 270 18.45 15.61 -18.09
CA ARG A 270 17.82 16.91 -18.30
C ARG A 270 18.58 17.97 -17.51
N HIS A 271 18.87 19.09 -18.18
CA HIS A 271 19.64 20.25 -17.70
C HIS A 271 21.09 19.97 -17.30
N GLY A 272 21.96 19.73 -18.29
CA GLY A 272 23.40 20.00 -18.15
C GLY A 272 24.13 19.13 -17.13
N HIS A 273 24.69 18.01 -17.62
CA HIS A 273 25.90 17.37 -17.08
C HIS A 273 25.93 16.87 -15.62
N ARG A 274 24.80 16.58 -14.98
CA ARG A 274 24.82 15.74 -13.76
C ARG A 274 23.61 14.80 -13.66
N MET A 275 23.89 13.51 -13.56
CA MET A 275 22.90 12.45 -13.33
C MET A 275 22.47 12.46 -11.86
N VAL A 276 21.52 13.32 -11.49
CA VAL A 276 20.99 13.37 -10.11
C VAL A 276 19.59 12.79 -10.09
N PRO A 277 19.28 11.85 -9.15
CA PRO A 277 17.95 11.31 -9.03
C PRO A 277 16.99 12.39 -8.53
N TRP A 278 15.71 12.27 -8.89
CA TRP A 278 14.67 13.22 -8.54
C TRP A 278 13.38 12.53 -8.13
N ILE A 279 12.47 13.29 -7.54
CA ILE A 279 11.17 12.90 -7.03
C ILE A 279 10.12 13.67 -7.82
N GLY A 280 9.23 12.97 -8.50
CA GLY A 280 8.01 13.56 -9.06
C GLY A 280 6.79 13.02 -8.35
N LEU A 281 6.03 13.90 -7.70
CA LEU A 281 4.74 13.59 -7.09
C LEU A 281 3.62 14.10 -7.98
N HIS A 282 2.75 13.21 -8.42
CA HIS A 282 1.58 13.57 -9.22
C HIS A 282 0.30 13.26 -8.46
N THR A 283 -0.73 14.04 -8.72
CA THR A 283 -2.10 13.80 -8.29
C THR A 283 -2.98 13.53 -9.50
N CYS A 284 -3.58 12.34 -9.60
CA CYS A 284 -4.65 12.10 -10.57
C CYS A 284 -6.01 12.49 -9.98
N TYR A 285 -6.86 13.15 -10.76
CA TYR A 285 -8.21 13.52 -10.37
C TYR A 285 -9.14 13.44 -11.58
N GLN A 286 -10.42 13.20 -11.33
CA GLN A 286 -11.44 13.18 -12.39
C GLN A 286 -12.08 14.57 -12.50
N LYS A 287 -12.22 15.07 -13.72
CA LYS A 287 -13.07 16.25 -14.00
C LYS A 287 -14.54 15.88 -13.91
N GLU A 288 -15.41 16.89 -13.79
CA GLU A 288 -16.86 16.74 -13.95
C GLU A 288 -17.25 16.09 -15.29
N SER A 289 -16.43 16.25 -16.33
CA SER A 289 -16.61 15.61 -17.64
C SER A 289 -16.27 14.12 -17.67
N GLY A 290 -15.88 13.51 -16.55
CA GLY A 290 -15.43 12.11 -16.47
C GLY A 290 -13.97 11.88 -16.88
N GLU A 291 -13.31 12.89 -17.45
CA GLU A 291 -11.91 12.77 -17.91
C GLU A 291 -10.92 12.75 -16.72
N TRP A 292 -10.02 11.77 -16.72
CA TRP A 292 -8.92 11.68 -15.76
C TRP A 292 -7.75 12.61 -16.14
N LEU A 293 -7.46 13.58 -15.28
CA LEU A 293 -6.31 14.48 -15.40
C LEU A 293 -5.26 14.23 -14.34
N ARG A 294 -4.08 14.81 -14.58
CA ARG A 294 -2.94 14.76 -13.66
C ARG A 294 -2.36 16.13 -13.44
N ARG A 295 -2.04 16.41 -12.17
CA ARG A 295 -1.27 17.57 -11.75
C ARG A 295 0.07 17.10 -11.19
N LEU A 296 1.17 17.74 -11.60
CA LEU A 296 2.45 17.61 -10.91
C LEU A 296 2.40 18.52 -9.67
N ASP A 297 2.41 17.94 -8.48
CA ASP A 297 2.36 18.69 -7.23
C ASP A 297 3.76 19.08 -6.76
N HIS A 298 4.71 18.14 -6.85
CA HIS A 298 6.08 18.34 -6.39
C HIS A 298 7.10 17.77 -7.36
N GLU A 299 8.20 18.49 -7.52
CA GLU A 299 9.40 18.05 -8.23
C GLU A 299 10.64 18.42 -7.40
N VAL A 300 11.35 17.43 -6.85
CA VAL A 300 12.46 17.64 -5.91
C VAL A 300 13.68 16.83 -6.31
N CYS A 301 14.85 17.45 -6.30
CA CYS A 301 16.12 16.77 -6.59
C CYS A 301 16.76 16.19 -5.31
N PHE A 302 17.39 15.03 -5.40
CA PHE A 302 18.09 14.46 -4.24
C PHE A 302 19.33 15.26 -3.82
N ASP A 303 19.95 16.04 -4.72
CA ASP A 303 21.03 16.95 -4.32
C ASP A 303 20.53 18.03 -3.34
N ASP A 304 19.30 18.52 -3.53
CA ASP A 304 18.68 19.48 -2.60
C ASP A 304 18.45 18.83 -1.24
N ILE A 305 17.94 17.60 -1.23
CA ILE A 305 17.71 16.82 0.00
C ILE A 305 19.04 16.55 0.72
N TRP A 306 20.05 16.02 0.04
CA TRP A 306 21.36 15.68 0.61
C TRP A 306 22.17 16.90 1.05
N SER A 307 21.93 18.07 0.45
CA SER A 307 22.58 19.32 0.82
C SER A 307 21.87 20.03 1.98
N HIS A 308 20.59 19.71 2.24
CA HIS A 308 19.79 20.31 3.30
C HIS A 308 20.36 19.99 4.70
N ARG A 309 20.26 20.97 5.62
CA ARG A 309 20.83 20.87 6.98
C ARG A 309 20.26 19.71 7.78
N THR A 310 18.98 19.38 7.60
CA THR A 310 18.33 18.28 8.34
C THR A 310 18.79 16.91 7.87
N TYR A 311 19.14 16.74 6.59
CA TYR A 311 19.73 15.49 6.11
C TYR A 311 21.16 15.32 6.62
N LYS A 312 21.98 16.38 6.53
CA LYS A 312 23.37 16.37 7.03
C LYS A 312 23.47 16.08 8.53
N ALA A 313 22.48 16.53 9.32
CA ALA A 313 22.44 16.29 10.75
C ALA A 313 22.24 14.81 11.13
N LEU A 314 21.75 13.98 10.20
CA LEU A 314 21.48 12.56 10.45
C LEU A 314 22.64 11.63 10.07
N ASP A 315 23.72 12.18 9.48
CA ASP A 315 24.87 11.42 8.98
C ASP A 315 24.51 10.22 8.07
N LEU A 316 23.39 10.33 7.35
CA LEU A 316 22.94 9.31 6.40
C LEU A 316 23.80 9.32 5.12
N PRO A 317 24.05 8.15 4.51
CA PRO A 317 24.85 8.07 3.30
C PRO A 317 24.11 8.67 2.10
N LYS A 318 24.84 9.36 1.22
CA LYS A 318 24.31 9.91 -0.05
C LYS A 318 24.11 8.81 -1.10
N LYS A 319 23.22 7.87 -0.80
CA LYS A 319 22.76 6.81 -1.71
C LYS A 319 21.32 7.09 -2.10
N ILE A 320 20.92 6.58 -3.26
CA ILE A 320 19.53 6.66 -3.72
C ILE A 320 18.69 5.74 -2.82
N PRO A 321 17.72 6.27 -2.07
CA PRO A 321 16.89 5.45 -1.22
C PRO A 321 15.73 4.82 -2.00
N ASN A 322 15.21 3.70 -1.50
CA ASN A 322 14.02 3.06 -2.06
C ASN A 322 12.75 3.76 -1.53
N LEU A 323 11.70 3.85 -2.35
CA LEU A 323 10.45 4.44 -1.91
C LEU A 323 9.77 3.52 -0.88
N ALA A 324 9.27 4.10 0.21
CA ALA A 324 8.41 3.40 1.15
C ALA A 324 6.94 3.74 0.86
N PHE A 325 6.49 4.94 1.22
CA PHE A 325 5.10 5.35 1.04
C PHE A 325 4.93 6.88 1.09
N VAL A 326 3.78 7.38 0.68
CA VAL A 326 3.36 8.78 0.89
C VAL A 326 2.61 8.86 2.21
N ASP A 327 2.84 9.90 3.00
CA ASP A 327 2.16 10.10 4.28
C ASP A 327 0.63 10.18 4.08
N PRO A 328 -0.18 9.35 4.76
CA PRO A 328 -1.64 9.37 4.61
C PRO A 328 -2.31 10.67 5.02
N CYS A 329 -1.65 11.46 5.87
CA CYS A 329 -2.19 12.72 6.38
C CYS A 329 -1.70 13.92 5.57
N SER A 330 -0.51 13.82 4.96
CA SER A 330 0.10 14.88 4.15
C SER A 330 0.66 14.35 2.83
N SER A 331 0.08 14.77 1.71
CA SER A 331 0.62 14.44 0.38
C SER A 331 2.02 15.00 0.13
N ASP A 332 2.46 15.98 0.92
CA ASP A 332 3.75 16.65 0.74
C ASP A 332 4.90 15.89 1.40
N VAL A 333 4.61 14.88 2.22
CA VAL A 333 5.62 14.10 2.94
C VAL A 333 5.72 12.70 2.34
N VAL A 334 6.93 12.29 1.98
CA VAL A 334 7.21 10.98 1.40
C VAL A 334 8.30 10.26 2.18
N TYR A 335 8.05 9.00 2.51
CA TYR A 335 8.96 8.15 3.26
C TYR A 335 9.77 7.23 2.37
N PHE A 336 10.95 6.90 2.85
CA PHE A 336 11.98 6.17 2.13
C PHE A 336 12.72 5.18 3.02
N PHE A 337 13.12 4.07 2.41
CA PHE A 337 14.08 3.14 2.98
C PHE A 337 15.49 3.49 2.54
N LEU A 338 16.41 3.56 3.51
CA LEU A 338 17.84 3.67 3.25
C LEU A 338 18.58 2.86 4.30
N GLU A 339 19.18 1.77 3.84
CA GLU A 339 19.83 0.79 4.74
C GLU A 339 18.82 0.34 5.81
N ASP A 340 19.13 0.53 7.10
CA ASP A 340 18.30 0.13 8.22
C ASP A 340 17.41 1.27 8.76
N TYR A 341 17.25 2.35 7.98
CA TYR A 341 16.46 3.52 8.35
C TYR A 341 15.26 3.73 7.44
N ILE A 342 14.17 4.16 8.05
CA ILE A 342 13.06 4.79 7.36
C ILE A 342 13.03 6.28 7.70
N PHE A 343 13.02 7.14 6.69
CA PHE A 343 13.00 8.58 6.87
C PHE A 343 11.99 9.26 5.95
N GLY A 344 11.35 10.30 6.47
CA GLY A 344 10.37 11.13 5.76
C GLY A 344 11.00 12.40 5.24
N VAL A 345 10.71 12.74 3.99
CA VAL A 345 11.10 14.00 3.34
C VAL A 345 9.86 14.83 3.08
N ASP A 346 9.86 16.06 3.59
CA ASP A 346 8.93 17.10 3.17
C ASP A 346 9.38 17.63 1.81
N LEU A 347 8.55 17.43 0.79
CA LEU A 347 8.86 17.79 -0.60
C LEU A 347 8.79 19.30 -0.85
N CYS A 348 8.02 20.06 -0.07
CA CYS A 348 7.95 21.51 -0.18
C CYS A 348 9.30 22.18 0.17
N SER A 349 10.01 21.60 1.14
CA SER A 349 11.24 22.15 1.71
C SER A 349 12.50 21.33 1.39
N ALA A 350 12.34 20.18 0.72
CA ALA A 350 13.38 19.16 0.54
C ALA A 350 14.05 18.73 1.86
N SER A 351 13.33 18.84 2.99
CA SER A 351 13.89 18.63 4.32
C SER A 351 13.46 17.28 4.91
N VAL A 352 14.37 16.62 5.64
CA VAL A 352 14.01 15.43 6.42
C VAL A 352 13.22 15.84 7.66
N CYS A 353 12.02 15.28 7.83
CA CYS A 353 11.11 15.58 8.93
C CYS A 353 11.10 14.50 10.03
N LYS A 354 11.37 13.24 9.68
CA LYS A 354 11.45 12.10 10.61
C LYS A 354 12.50 11.11 10.12
N CYS A 355 13.18 10.43 11.03
CA CYS A 355 14.09 9.32 10.73
C CYS A 355 14.10 8.37 11.92
N VAL A 356 13.83 7.09 11.68
CA VAL A 356 13.88 6.05 12.72
C VAL A 356 14.55 4.80 12.15
N PRO A 357 15.28 4.04 12.98
CA PRO A 357 15.71 2.71 12.59
C PRO A 357 14.49 1.79 12.43
N TYR A 358 14.57 0.82 11.52
CA TYR A 358 13.59 -0.25 11.40
C TYR A 358 14.28 -1.61 11.38
N THR A 359 13.53 -2.65 11.75
CA THR A 359 14.00 -4.03 11.66
C THR A 359 12.84 -4.90 11.21
N LEU A 360 13.03 -5.58 10.09
CA LEU A 360 12.08 -6.56 9.55
C LEU A 360 12.84 -7.83 9.20
N ASP A 361 12.24 -8.96 9.54
CA ASP A 361 12.83 -10.28 9.26
C ASP A 361 12.81 -10.56 7.75
N ASN A 362 11.78 -10.10 7.05
CA ASN A 362 11.59 -10.28 5.62
C ASN A 362 10.90 -9.05 4.99
N PRO A 363 11.30 -8.66 3.75
CA PRO A 363 12.47 -9.11 3.01
C PRO A 363 13.76 -8.48 3.58
N ARG A 364 14.92 -8.85 3.03
CA ARG A 364 16.20 -8.22 3.41
C ARG A 364 16.17 -6.69 3.17
N PRO A 365 16.87 -5.86 3.97
CA PRO A 365 16.85 -4.40 3.85
C PRO A 365 17.12 -3.87 2.44
N ASN A 366 18.01 -4.51 1.69
CA ASN A 366 18.35 -4.11 0.31
C ASN A 366 17.25 -4.39 -0.74
N LEU A 367 16.22 -5.16 -0.38
CA LEU A 367 15.06 -5.47 -1.22
C LEU A 367 13.82 -4.67 -0.81
N MET A 368 13.90 -3.87 0.26
CA MET A 368 12.77 -3.07 0.75
C MET A 368 12.31 -2.07 -0.29
N SER A 369 10.99 -1.96 -0.45
CA SER A 369 10.31 -1.07 -1.39
C SER A 369 8.88 -0.84 -0.93
N SER A 370 8.11 -0.05 -1.69
CA SER A 370 6.72 0.25 -1.36
C SER A 370 5.79 -0.96 -1.36
N LYS A 371 6.23 -2.08 -1.95
CA LYS A 371 5.48 -3.36 -1.94
C LYS A 371 5.47 -4.03 -0.57
N PHE A 372 6.39 -3.64 0.32
CA PHE A 372 6.60 -4.31 1.60
C PHE A 372 6.02 -3.55 2.79
N VAL A 373 5.40 -2.40 2.56
CA VAL A 373 4.75 -1.59 3.58
C VAL A 373 3.45 -0.97 3.07
N LEU A 374 2.43 -0.98 3.93
CA LEU A 374 1.15 -0.30 3.71
C LEU A 374 0.98 0.77 4.78
N PRO A 375 0.87 2.06 4.40
CA PRO A 375 0.47 3.06 5.35
C PRO A 375 -1.04 2.92 5.61
N CYS A 376 -1.44 2.84 6.88
CA CYS A 376 -2.84 2.60 7.25
C CYS A 376 -3.32 3.62 8.28
N LYS A 377 -4.57 4.05 8.21
CA LYS A 377 -5.19 4.78 9.33
C LYS A 377 -5.45 3.80 10.47
N LEU A 378 -5.17 4.24 11.69
CA LEU A 378 -5.42 3.44 12.88
C LEU A 378 -6.89 3.55 13.29
N PHE A 379 -7.41 2.43 13.78
CA PHE A 379 -8.82 2.15 14.02
C PHE A 379 -9.32 2.63 15.39
#